data_AF-A0A2Z4WT86-F1
#
_entry.id   AF-A0A2Z4WT86-F1
#
_cell.length_a   1.000
_cell.length_b   1.000
_cell.length_c   1.000
_cell.angle_alpha   90.00
_cell.angle_beta   90.00
_cell.angle_gamma   90.00
#
_symmetry.space_group_name_H-M   'P 1'
#
loop_
_entity.id
_entity.type
_entity.pdbx_description
1 polymer ?
#
loop_
_entity_poly.entity_id
_entity_poly.type
_entity_poly.pdbx_seq_one_letter_code
_entity_poly.pdbx_strand_id
1 'polypeptide(L)'
;HVEYSTVLRHYAHVDCPGHADYVKNMVTGAAQMDGAILVVAATDGPMPQTREHILLARQVGVPQLVVFMNKVDMVDDPELLELVEMEIRELLSFYDFDGDNIPVIQGSALGGLNGDANWVPKIEELMDAVDSFIPIPARLTDLPFLMPVEDVFSITGRGTVATGRIERGIINSGEQVDILGMGAAPGLKSTVTGVEMFRKILDRGEAGDNVGLLLRGIEKEAIRRGMVICKPGSVTPHQKFKAEVYVLSKEEGGRHTPFFNNYRPQFYLRTTDVTGIITLPEGVEMVMPGDNITIQVELISK
;
A
#
# COMPACT_ATOMS: atom_id res chain seq x y z
N HIS A 1 -2.86 -12.42 3.55
CA HIS A 1 -3.46 -11.67 4.66
C HIS A 1 -3.65 -12.62 5.82
N VAL A 2 -3.14 -12.28 7.00
CA VAL A 2 -3.38 -12.97 8.27
C VAL A 2 -3.98 -11.95 9.23
N GLU A 3 -4.96 -12.33 10.03
CA GLU A 3 -5.61 -11.45 10.98
C GLU A 3 -5.23 -11.83 12.41
N TYR A 4 -5.02 -10.82 13.25
CA TYR A 4 -4.76 -10.99 14.67
C TYR A 4 -5.11 -9.70 15.41
N SER A 5 -5.16 -9.75 16.74
CA SER A 5 -5.53 -8.60 17.57
C SER A 5 -4.65 -8.53 18.80
N THR A 6 -4.30 -7.30 19.18
CA THR A 6 -3.86 -6.99 20.54
C THR A 6 -5.08 -6.60 21.38
N VAL A 7 -4.85 -6.21 22.64
CA VAL A 7 -5.91 -5.65 23.49
C VAL A 7 -6.45 -4.34 22.92
N LEU A 8 -5.62 -3.57 22.20
CA LEU A 8 -5.93 -2.22 21.74
C LEU A 8 -6.42 -2.18 20.30
N ARG A 9 -5.92 -3.07 19.43
CA ARG A 9 -6.09 -2.94 17.98
C ARG A 9 -6.36 -4.29 17.31
N HIS A 10 -7.06 -4.22 16.17
CA HIS A 10 -7.24 -5.33 15.25
C HIS A 10 -6.36 -5.11 14.02
N TYR A 11 -5.64 -6.14 13.60
CA TYR A 11 -4.65 -6.08 12.54
C TYR A 11 -5.02 -6.99 11.38
N ALA A 12 -4.82 -6.48 10.17
CA ALA A 12 -4.75 -7.26 8.94
C ALA A 12 -3.31 -7.20 8.42
N HIS A 13 -2.57 -8.29 8.54
CA HIS A 13 -1.17 -8.38 8.17
C HIS A 13 -1.01 -8.93 6.76
N VAL A 14 -0.23 -8.24 5.94
CA VAL A 14 0.16 -8.68 4.58
C VAL A 14 1.64 -8.98 4.58
N ASP A 15 1.98 -10.23 4.24
CA ASP A 15 3.38 -10.61 4.03
C ASP A 15 3.79 -10.17 2.63
N CYS A 16 4.80 -9.28 2.55
CA CYS A 16 5.33 -8.77 1.31
C CYS A 16 6.64 -9.50 0.97
N PRO A 17 6.65 -10.35 -0.07
CA PRO A 17 7.84 -11.10 -0.46
C PRO A 17 9.00 -10.17 -0.85
N GLY A 18 10.20 -10.49 -0.36
CA GLY A 18 11.38 -9.63 -0.51
C GLY A 18 12.23 -9.81 -1.76
N HIS A 19 11.79 -10.67 -2.69
CA HIS A 19 12.53 -10.93 -3.92
C HIS A 19 12.10 -9.95 -5.02
N ALA A 20 13.06 -9.48 -5.84
CA ALA A 20 12.87 -8.49 -6.90
C ALA A 20 11.68 -8.81 -7.83
N ASP A 21 11.42 -10.10 -8.07
CA ASP A 21 10.31 -10.57 -8.91
C ASP A 21 8.91 -10.29 -8.33
N TYR A 22 8.79 -10.02 -7.03
CA TYR A 22 7.53 -9.79 -6.34
C TYR A 22 7.36 -8.35 -5.83
N VAL A 23 8.24 -7.43 -6.22
CA VAL A 23 8.11 -5.98 -5.95
C VAL A 23 6.75 -5.45 -6.43
N LYS A 24 6.17 -6.01 -7.49
CA LYS A 24 4.80 -5.67 -7.94
C LYS A 24 3.72 -5.93 -6.88
N ASN A 25 3.84 -7.02 -6.13
CA ASN A 25 2.93 -7.34 -5.03
C ASN A 25 3.17 -6.42 -3.83
N MET A 26 4.41 -5.97 -3.62
CA MET A 26 4.72 -4.95 -2.63
C MET A 26 4.12 -3.60 -3.02
N VAL A 27 4.32 -3.10 -4.24
CA VAL A 27 3.79 -1.78 -4.65
C VAL A 27 2.25 -1.71 -4.55
N THR A 28 1.58 -2.80 -4.92
CA THR A 28 0.10 -2.89 -4.83
C THR A 28 -0.41 -3.00 -3.38
N GLY A 29 0.32 -3.68 -2.49
CA GLY A 29 -0.06 -3.84 -1.08
C GLY A 29 0.42 -2.71 -0.15
N ALA A 30 1.60 -2.14 -0.40
CA ALA A 30 2.25 -1.13 0.42
C ALA A 30 1.58 0.24 0.30
N ALA A 31 0.92 0.54 -0.84
CA ALA A 31 0.06 1.71 -0.98
C ALA A 31 -1.12 1.74 0.02
N GLN A 32 -1.42 0.61 0.66
CA GLN A 32 -2.47 0.48 1.67
C GLN A 32 -1.91 0.28 3.10
N MET A 33 -0.59 0.27 3.30
CA MET A 33 -0.02 0.00 4.62
C MET A 33 -0.07 1.23 5.53
N ASP A 34 -0.77 1.10 6.66
CA ASP A 34 -0.80 2.12 7.71
C ASP A 34 0.50 2.14 8.53
N GLY A 35 1.35 1.12 8.36
CA GLY A 35 2.68 0.96 8.93
C GLY A 35 3.27 -0.38 8.51
N ALA A 36 4.58 -0.58 8.67
CA ALA A 36 5.23 -1.85 8.32
C ALA A 36 6.22 -2.33 9.37
N ILE A 37 6.41 -3.66 9.42
CA ILE A 37 7.42 -4.31 10.25
C ILE A 37 8.60 -4.67 9.34
N LEU A 38 9.76 -4.04 9.54
CA LEU A 38 10.98 -4.35 8.83
C LEU A 38 11.72 -5.48 9.56
N VAL A 39 11.82 -6.65 8.93
CA VAL A 39 12.54 -7.79 9.50
C VAL A 39 13.96 -7.84 8.94
N VAL A 40 14.95 -7.80 9.83
CA VAL A 40 16.39 -7.92 9.47
C VAL A 40 17.00 -9.05 10.28
N ALA A 41 17.75 -9.94 9.66
CA ALA A 41 18.44 -11.00 10.38
C ALA A 41 19.73 -10.46 11.02
N ALA A 42 19.90 -10.64 12.32
CA ALA A 42 21.11 -10.26 13.06
C ALA A 42 22.38 -10.95 12.51
N THR A 43 22.23 -12.13 11.91
CA THR A 43 23.34 -12.88 11.30
C THR A 43 23.87 -12.25 10.01
N ASP A 44 23.01 -11.56 9.27
CA ASP A 44 23.28 -11.12 7.90
C ASP A 44 23.40 -9.58 7.81
N GLY A 45 22.76 -8.86 8.74
CA GLY A 45 22.65 -7.41 8.71
C GLY A 45 21.78 -6.89 7.56
N PRO A 46 21.83 -5.58 7.26
CA PRO A 46 21.10 -4.98 6.15
C PRO A 46 21.60 -5.47 4.79
N MET A 47 20.72 -6.15 4.04
CA MET A 47 21.01 -6.67 2.71
C MET A 47 20.53 -5.70 1.62
N PRO A 48 20.96 -5.86 0.34
CA PRO A 48 20.45 -5.03 -0.75
C PRO A 48 18.91 -4.97 -0.85
N GLN A 49 18.23 -6.10 -0.57
CA GLN A 49 16.77 -6.16 -0.51
C GLN A 49 16.19 -5.33 0.63
N THR A 50 16.87 -5.26 1.79
CA THR A 50 16.49 -4.39 2.91
C THR A 50 16.46 -2.93 2.48
N ARG A 51 17.47 -2.50 1.71
CA ARG A 51 17.54 -1.12 1.17
C ARG A 51 16.38 -0.84 0.23
N GLU A 52 16.11 -1.77 -0.69
CA GLU A 52 15.01 -1.67 -1.65
C GLU A 52 13.65 -1.56 -0.94
N HIS A 53 13.42 -2.33 0.12
CA HIS A 53 12.17 -2.27 0.87
C HIS A 53 11.97 -0.96 1.61
N ILE A 54 13.02 -0.41 2.22
CA ILE A 54 12.93 0.88 2.93
C ILE A 54 12.65 2.00 1.92
N LEU A 55 13.34 1.99 0.77
CA LEU A 55 13.09 2.91 -0.32
C LEU A 55 11.64 2.83 -0.82
N LEU A 56 11.14 1.62 -1.08
CA LEU A 56 9.76 1.40 -1.54
C LEU A 56 8.74 1.83 -0.50
N ALA A 57 8.96 1.49 0.78
CA ALA A 57 8.10 1.92 1.89
C ALA A 57 8.02 3.45 1.97
N ARG A 58 9.14 4.14 1.76
CA ARG A 58 9.16 5.61 1.70
C ARG A 58 8.37 6.14 0.50
N GLN A 59 8.57 5.57 -0.68
CA GLN A 59 7.94 6.03 -1.92
C GLN A 59 6.44 5.80 -1.97
N VAL A 60 5.96 4.67 -1.44
CA VAL A 60 4.51 4.38 -1.34
C VAL A 60 3.84 5.11 -0.17
N GLY A 61 4.62 5.81 0.66
CA GLY A 61 4.10 6.66 1.73
C GLY A 61 3.75 5.92 3.02
N VAL A 62 4.43 4.82 3.34
CA VAL A 62 4.28 4.15 4.64
C VAL A 62 4.71 5.14 5.74
N PRO A 63 3.84 5.49 6.70
CA PRO A 63 4.08 6.62 7.59
C PRO A 63 5.11 6.30 8.68
N GLN A 64 5.14 5.07 9.19
CA GLN A 64 6.02 4.63 10.27
C GLN A 64 6.43 3.16 10.09
N LEU A 65 7.62 2.84 10.58
CA LEU A 65 8.20 1.51 10.58
C LEU A 65 8.51 1.07 12.02
N VAL A 66 8.41 -0.23 12.28
CA VAL A 66 8.98 -0.86 13.47
C VAL A 66 9.94 -1.94 12.98
N VAL A 67 11.13 -2.05 13.58
CA VAL A 67 12.13 -3.04 13.18
C VAL A 67 12.07 -4.24 14.10
N PHE A 68 12.09 -5.44 13.51
CA PHE A 68 12.34 -6.68 14.24
C PHE A 68 13.69 -7.26 13.78
N MET A 69 14.70 -7.14 14.64
CA MET A 69 16.01 -7.76 14.42
C MET A 69 15.92 -9.23 14.86
N ASN A 70 15.76 -10.11 13.87
CA ASN A 70 15.47 -11.52 14.04
C ASN A 70 16.76 -12.37 14.10
N LYS A 71 16.63 -13.63 14.53
CA LYS A 71 17.74 -14.60 14.68
C LYS A 71 18.81 -14.19 15.69
N VAL A 72 18.43 -13.44 16.72
CA VAL A 72 19.36 -13.03 17.80
C VAL A 72 19.85 -14.25 18.59
N ASP A 73 19.08 -15.34 18.62
CA ASP A 73 19.48 -16.63 19.19
C ASP A 73 20.69 -17.28 18.51
N MET A 74 21.06 -16.82 17.30
CA MET A 74 22.18 -17.35 16.54
C MET A 74 23.45 -16.49 16.66
N VAL A 75 23.40 -15.40 17.44
CA VAL A 75 24.50 -14.44 17.59
C VAL A 75 24.85 -14.30 19.07
N ASP A 76 26.04 -14.77 19.43
CA ASP A 76 26.50 -14.80 20.82
C ASP A 76 27.25 -13.52 21.23
N ASP A 77 27.60 -12.65 20.27
CA ASP A 77 28.40 -11.44 20.48
C ASP A 77 27.51 -10.17 20.55
N PRO A 78 27.38 -9.54 21.72
CA PRO A 78 26.60 -8.31 21.87
C PRO A 78 27.13 -7.14 21.04
N GLU A 79 28.44 -7.05 20.79
CA GLU A 79 29.01 -5.96 20.00
C GLU A 79 28.57 -6.05 18.53
N LEU A 80 28.40 -7.28 18.01
CA LEU A 80 27.88 -7.51 16.67
C LEU A 80 26.40 -7.10 16.56
N LEU A 81 25.59 -7.36 17.60
CA LEU A 81 24.18 -6.95 17.63
C LEU A 81 24.04 -5.43 17.63
N GLU A 82 24.85 -4.74 18.43
CA GLU A 82 24.89 -3.27 18.46
C GLU A 82 25.31 -2.70 17.10
N LEU A 83 26.33 -3.29 16.46
CA LEU A 83 26.79 -2.87 15.13
C LEU A 83 25.67 -3.02 14.08
N VAL A 84 24.99 -4.17 14.05
CA VAL A 84 23.89 -4.40 13.10
C VAL A 84 22.74 -3.42 13.35
N GLU A 85 22.40 -3.15 14.61
CA GLU A 85 21.39 -2.14 14.93
C GLU A 85 21.79 -0.74 14.44
N MET A 86 23.05 -0.34 14.64
CA MET A 86 23.57 0.92 14.11
C MET A 86 23.44 1.00 12.59
N GLU A 87 23.84 -0.04 11.86
CA GLU A 87 23.71 -0.08 10.38
C GLU A 87 22.25 0.02 9.91
N ILE A 88 21.31 -0.62 10.62
CA ILE A 88 19.88 -0.50 10.33
C ILE A 88 19.40 0.94 10.52
N ARG A 89 19.79 1.58 11.63
CA ARG A 89 19.40 2.97 11.94
C ARG A 89 19.97 3.95 10.93
N GLU A 90 21.23 3.81 10.56
CA GLU A 90 21.85 4.62 9.50
C GLU A 90 21.14 4.47 8.17
N LEU A 91 20.75 3.24 7.81
CA LEU A 91 20.02 2.98 6.58
C LEU A 91 18.61 3.58 6.58
N LEU A 92 17.90 3.52 7.71
CA LEU A 92 16.60 4.18 7.89
C LEU A 92 16.74 5.71 7.73
N SER A 93 17.71 6.30 8.40
CA SER A 93 18.01 7.74 8.32
C SER A 93 18.40 8.16 6.90
N PHE A 94 19.13 7.33 6.16
CA PHE A 94 19.50 7.58 4.77
C PHE A 94 18.27 7.73 3.84
N TYR A 95 17.19 7.01 4.12
CA TYR A 95 15.94 7.06 3.35
C TYR A 95 14.85 7.93 4.02
N ASP A 96 15.25 8.93 4.80
CA ASP A 96 14.38 9.91 5.46
C ASP A 96 13.35 9.32 6.44
N PHE A 97 13.66 8.18 7.05
CA PHE A 97 12.97 7.70 8.24
C PHE A 97 13.69 8.17 9.51
N ASP A 98 12.98 8.19 10.63
CA ASP A 98 13.54 8.58 11.93
C ASP A 98 14.32 7.41 12.55
N GLY A 99 15.50 7.12 12.00
CA GLY A 99 16.34 6.00 12.41
C GLY A 99 16.74 6.06 13.90
N ASP A 100 16.77 7.23 14.51
CA ASP A 100 17.12 7.41 15.92
C ASP A 100 15.97 6.99 16.86
N ASN A 101 14.72 7.25 16.48
CA ASN A 101 13.56 7.00 17.35
C ASN A 101 12.75 5.75 16.99
N ILE A 102 12.94 5.16 15.80
CA ILE A 102 12.25 3.92 15.41
C ILE A 102 12.59 2.79 16.40
N PRO A 103 11.59 2.07 16.94
CA PRO A 103 11.82 0.92 17.81
C PRO A 103 12.50 -0.22 17.04
N VAL A 104 13.58 -0.76 17.63
CA VAL A 104 14.28 -1.95 17.13
C VAL A 104 14.15 -3.03 18.20
N ILE A 105 13.36 -4.06 17.90
CA ILE A 105 13.12 -5.16 18.83
C ILE A 105 14.00 -6.34 18.44
N GLN A 106 14.88 -6.74 19.38
CA GLN A 106 15.80 -7.85 19.20
C GLN A 106 15.15 -9.16 19.65
N GLY A 107 15.05 -10.16 18.78
CA GLY A 107 14.35 -11.40 19.10
C GLY A 107 14.62 -12.60 18.19
N SER A 108 13.92 -13.70 18.48
CA SER A 108 13.88 -14.90 17.64
C SER A 108 12.44 -15.25 17.29
N ALA A 109 12.07 -15.09 16.03
CA ALA A 109 10.76 -15.50 15.54
C ALA A 109 10.58 -17.03 15.62
N LEU A 110 11.64 -17.80 15.39
CA LEU A 110 11.60 -19.26 15.50
C LEU A 110 11.44 -19.69 16.96
N GLY A 111 12.19 -19.08 17.88
CA GLY A 111 12.03 -19.28 19.32
C GLY A 111 10.62 -18.95 19.79
N GLY A 112 10.07 -17.80 19.37
CA GLY A 112 8.70 -17.39 19.66
C GLY A 112 7.66 -18.37 19.12
N LEU A 113 7.82 -18.84 17.89
CA LEU A 113 6.93 -19.84 17.27
C LEU A 113 6.95 -21.18 18.01
N ASN A 114 8.12 -21.58 18.52
CA ASN A 114 8.28 -22.81 19.31
C ASN A 114 7.79 -22.68 20.77
N GLY A 115 7.34 -21.49 21.17
CA GLY A 115 6.86 -21.24 22.54
C GLY A 115 7.97 -21.17 23.58
N ASP A 116 9.20 -20.82 23.17
CA ASP A 116 10.28 -20.59 24.12
C ASP A 116 9.96 -19.37 25.00
N ALA A 117 9.97 -19.56 26.32
CA ALA A 117 9.65 -18.55 27.30
C ALA A 117 10.56 -17.30 27.23
N ASN A 118 11.76 -17.42 26.65
CA ASN A 118 12.65 -16.28 26.45
C ASN A 118 12.29 -15.42 25.24
N TRP A 119 11.66 -16.02 24.22
CA TRP A 119 11.44 -15.38 22.91
C TRP A 119 9.98 -14.97 22.68
N VAL A 120 9.02 -15.64 23.31
CA VAL A 120 7.60 -15.23 23.27
C VAL A 120 7.41 -13.76 23.73
N PRO A 121 8.02 -13.30 24.85
CA PRO A 121 7.90 -11.92 25.28
C PRO A 121 8.42 -10.90 24.26
N LYS A 122 9.39 -11.28 23.41
CA LYS A 122 9.91 -10.40 22.35
C LYS A 122 8.92 -10.19 21.20
N ILE A 123 8.02 -11.14 20.97
CA ILE A 123 6.92 -10.97 20.00
C ILE A 123 5.84 -10.05 20.59
N GLU A 124 5.57 -10.15 21.89
CA GLU A 124 4.66 -9.24 22.60
C GLU A 124 5.23 -7.81 22.60
N GLU A 125 6.52 -7.65 22.91
CA GLU A 125 7.23 -6.36 22.87
C GLU A 125 7.21 -5.73 21.46
N LEU A 126 7.35 -6.54 20.42
CA LEU A 126 7.17 -6.09 19.02
C LEU A 126 5.77 -5.54 18.79
N MET A 127 4.73 -6.25 19.24
CA MET A 127 3.36 -5.81 19.04
C MET A 127 3.00 -4.58 19.89
N ASP A 128 3.58 -4.44 21.08
CA ASP A 128 3.46 -3.24 21.91
C ASP A 128 4.12 -2.02 21.24
N ALA A 129 5.29 -2.22 20.61
CA ALA A 129 5.94 -1.18 19.79
C ALA A 129 5.07 -0.80 18.59
N VAL A 130 4.44 -1.76 17.92
CA VAL A 130 3.49 -1.49 16.83
C VAL A 130 2.26 -0.71 17.32
N ASP A 131 1.69 -1.10 18.47
CA ASP A 131 0.54 -0.44 19.09
C ASP A 131 0.85 1.01 19.53
N SER A 132 2.09 1.30 19.91
CA SER A 132 2.48 2.61 20.44
C SER A 132 3.08 3.54 19.39
N PHE A 133 3.91 3.02 18.50
CA PHE A 133 4.72 3.80 17.56
C PHE A 133 4.03 4.03 16.22
N ILE A 134 3.27 3.04 15.72
CA ILE A 134 2.52 3.21 14.47
C ILE A 134 1.24 4.00 14.81
N PRO A 135 1.06 5.22 14.26
CA PRO A 135 -0.10 6.03 14.55
C PRO A 135 -1.34 5.31 14.04
N ILE A 136 -2.44 5.44 14.78
CA ILE A 136 -3.73 5.02 14.26
C ILE A 136 -3.99 5.92 13.04
N PRO A 137 -4.14 5.35 11.83
CA PRO A 137 -4.42 6.15 10.65
C PRO A 137 -5.69 6.95 10.90
N ALA A 138 -5.61 8.27 10.67
CA ALA A 138 -6.78 9.11 10.78
C ALA A 138 -7.79 8.62 9.75
N ARG A 139 -8.87 7.98 10.21
CA ARG A 139 -9.93 7.54 9.31
C ARG A 139 -10.52 8.80 8.68
N LEU A 140 -10.34 8.95 7.38
CA LEU A 140 -10.76 10.11 6.59
C LEU A 140 -12.29 10.15 6.41
N THR A 141 -13.04 9.92 7.49
CA THR A 141 -14.50 9.75 7.53
C THR A 141 -15.26 11.04 7.21
N ASP A 142 -14.65 12.20 7.49
CA ASP A 142 -15.23 13.51 7.19
C ASP A 142 -15.13 13.89 5.69
N LEU A 143 -14.34 13.16 4.91
CA LEU A 143 -14.21 13.41 3.47
C LEU A 143 -15.35 12.76 2.67
N PRO A 144 -15.62 13.22 1.43
CA PRO A 144 -16.55 12.53 0.54
C PRO A 144 -16.13 11.08 0.28
N PHE A 145 -17.10 10.16 0.38
CA PHE A 145 -16.90 8.73 0.15
C PHE A 145 -16.16 8.43 -1.15
N LEU A 146 -15.15 7.57 -1.07
CA LEU A 146 -14.46 6.97 -2.22
C LEU A 146 -13.94 5.58 -1.87
N MET A 147 -14.24 4.61 -2.72
CA MET A 147 -13.75 3.24 -2.64
C MET A 147 -13.23 2.81 -4.03
N PRO A 148 -11.93 2.48 -4.16
CA PRO A 148 -11.40 1.88 -5.37
C PRO A 148 -11.95 0.45 -5.55
N VAL A 149 -12.30 0.08 -6.78
CA VAL A 149 -12.77 -1.27 -7.09
C VAL A 149 -11.57 -2.19 -7.27
N GLU A 150 -11.51 -3.23 -6.46
CA GLU A 150 -10.50 -4.29 -6.52
C GLU A 150 -11.03 -5.51 -7.27
N ASP A 151 -12.25 -5.94 -6.94
CA ASP A 151 -12.90 -7.09 -7.56
C ASP A 151 -14.42 -6.91 -7.68
N VAL A 152 -15.03 -7.72 -8.55
CA VAL A 152 -16.47 -7.66 -8.85
C VAL A 152 -17.07 -9.06 -8.92
N PHE A 153 -18.10 -9.29 -8.13
CA PHE A 153 -18.85 -10.53 -8.05
C PHE A 153 -20.30 -10.30 -8.49
N SER A 154 -20.93 -11.35 -9.04
CA SER A 154 -22.37 -11.39 -9.24
C SER A 154 -22.95 -12.44 -8.30
N ILE A 155 -23.88 -12.03 -7.44
CA ILE A 155 -24.56 -12.92 -6.52
C ILE A 155 -25.98 -13.17 -7.06
N THR A 156 -26.25 -14.43 -7.40
CA THR A 156 -27.56 -14.86 -7.92
C THR A 156 -28.68 -14.41 -6.97
N GLY A 157 -29.65 -13.66 -7.48
CA GLY A 157 -30.79 -13.17 -6.71
C GLY A 157 -30.53 -11.95 -5.82
N ARG A 158 -29.28 -11.46 -5.69
CA ARG A 158 -28.98 -10.20 -4.97
C ARG A 158 -28.50 -9.08 -5.90
N GLY A 159 -27.67 -9.40 -6.90
CA GLY A 159 -27.11 -8.42 -7.83
C GLY A 159 -25.59 -8.40 -7.84
N THR A 160 -25.02 -7.28 -8.29
CA THR A 160 -23.57 -7.10 -8.45
C THR A 160 -22.96 -6.54 -7.17
N VAL A 161 -21.87 -7.15 -6.72
CA VAL A 161 -21.10 -6.73 -5.55
C VAL A 161 -19.72 -6.29 -6.01
N ALA A 162 -19.34 -5.07 -5.69
CA ALA A 162 -17.98 -4.56 -5.89
C ALA A 162 -17.23 -4.56 -4.56
N THR A 163 -16.02 -5.10 -4.53
CA THR A 163 -15.19 -5.17 -3.32
C THR A 163 -14.02 -4.21 -3.39
N GLY A 164 -13.64 -3.68 -2.23
CA GLY A 164 -12.42 -2.90 -2.06
C GLY A 164 -12.32 -2.29 -0.66
N ARG A 165 -11.16 -1.68 -0.37
CA ARG A 165 -10.97 -0.87 0.84
C ARG A 165 -11.55 0.52 0.65
N ILE A 166 -12.34 1.00 1.60
CA ILE A 166 -12.82 2.40 1.57
C ILE A 166 -11.61 3.31 1.84
N GLU A 167 -11.21 4.10 0.83
CA GLU A 167 -10.06 5.01 0.92
C GLU A 167 -10.40 6.21 1.82
N ARG A 168 -11.63 6.73 1.70
CA ARG A 168 -12.11 7.87 2.50
C ARG A 168 -13.63 7.93 2.56
N GLY A 169 -14.11 8.68 3.55
CA GLY A 169 -15.52 8.93 3.82
C GLY A 169 -16.26 7.76 4.46
N ILE A 170 -17.58 7.88 4.45
CA ILE A 170 -18.53 6.89 4.98
C ILE A 170 -19.55 6.60 3.89
N ILE A 171 -19.95 5.34 3.76
CA ILE A 171 -21.07 4.92 2.92
C ILE A 171 -22.11 4.18 3.75
N ASN A 172 -23.37 4.55 3.59
CA ASN A 172 -24.49 3.86 4.21
C ASN A 172 -25.34 3.13 3.17
N SER A 173 -25.99 2.06 3.61
CA SER A 173 -27.02 1.41 2.79
C SER A 173 -28.14 2.40 2.46
N GLY A 174 -28.50 2.48 1.18
CA GLY A 174 -29.49 3.42 0.62
C GLY A 174 -28.89 4.65 -0.06
N GLU A 175 -27.59 4.92 0.10
CA GLU A 175 -26.96 6.09 -0.51
C GLU A 175 -26.67 5.90 -2.00
N GLN A 176 -26.76 7.00 -2.76
CA GLN A 176 -26.41 7.04 -4.17
C GLN A 176 -24.91 7.21 -4.36
N VAL A 177 -24.37 6.61 -5.41
CA VAL A 177 -22.95 6.65 -5.76
C VAL A 177 -22.75 6.85 -7.26
N ASP A 178 -21.68 7.54 -7.62
CA ASP A 178 -21.15 7.60 -8.98
C ASP A 178 -20.09 6.50 -9.16
N ILE A 179 -20.09 5.85 -10.31
CA ILE A 179 -19.08 4.84 -10.70
C ILE A 179 -18.27 5.42 -11.86
N LEU A 180 -16.98 5.65 -11.63
CA LEU A 180 -16.12 6.42 -12.54
C LEU A 180 -14.86 5.65 -12.94
N GLY A 181 -14.27 6.06 -14.07
CA GLY A 181 -12.99 5.55 -14.57
C GLY A 181 -13.13 4.49 -15.65
N MET A 182 -12.02 4.17 -16.31
CA MET A 182 -11.89 3.02 -17.23
C MET A 182 -13.00 2.93 -18.31
N GLY A 183 -13.39 4.05 -18.92
CA GLY A 183 -14.40 4.07 -19.97
C GLY A 183 -15.84 3.81 -19.49
N ALA A 184 -16.12 3.98 -18.19
CA ALA A 184 -17.49 3.90 -17.67
C ALA A 184 -18.45 4.76 -18.50
N ALA A 185 -19.68 4.26 -18.68
CA ALA A 185 -20.73 5.00 -19.38
C ALA A 185 -20.91 6.39 -18.73
N PRO A 186 -21.07 7.46 -19.54
CA PRO A 186 -21.25 8.79 -18.99
C PRO A 186 -22.40 8.84 -17.97
N GLY A 187 -22.10 9.21 -16.73
CA GLY A 187 -23.09 9.30 -15.66
C GLY A 187 -23.56 7.96 -15.09
N LEU A 188 -22.73 6.90 -15.15
CA LEU A 188 -23.03 5.63 -14.50
C LEU A 188 -23.21 5.83 -12.98
N LYS A 189 -24.42 5.58 -12.50
CA LYS A 189 -24.84 5.76 -11.11
C LYS A 189 -25.47 4.50 -10.56
N SER A 190 -25.37 4.32 -9.25
CA SER A 190 -26.08 3.26 -8.55
C SER A 190 -26.54 3.71 -7.17
N THR A 191 -27.25 2.83 -6.47
CA THR A 191 -27.59 2.95 -5.07
C THR A 191 -27.00 1.76 -4.35
N VAL A 192 -26.24 2.01 -3.28
CA VAL A 192 -25.73 0.96 -2.41
C VAL A 192 -26.92 0.38 -1.65
N THR A 193 -27.14 -0.92 -1.76
CA THR A 193 -28.28 -1.62 -1.13
C THR A 193 -27.87 -2.50 0.03
N GLY A 194 -26.57 -2.70 0.21
CA GLY A 194 -25.99 -3.40 1.35
C GLY A 194 -24.48 -3.15 1.39
N VAL A 195 -23.96 -3.05 2.60
CA VAL A 195 -22.52 -3.08 2.90
C VAL A 195 -22.23 -4.39 3.60
N GLU A 196 -21.25 -5.15 3.12
CA GLU A 196 -20.91 -6.46 3.67
C GLU A 196 -19.42 -6.54 3.99
N MET A 197 -19.06 -7.03 5.17
CA MET A 197 -17.69 -7.31 5.57
C MET A 197 -17.63 -8.73 6.12
N PHE A 198 -16.79 -9.61 5.54
CA PHE A 198 -16.62 -11.00 5.99
C PHE A 198 -17.93 -11.79 6.22
N ARG A 199 -18.87 -11.73 5.27
CA ARG A 199 -20.20 -12.38 5.35
C ARG A 199 -21.15 -11.82 6.42
N LYS A 200 -20.81 -10.66 7.01
CA LYS A 200 -21.69 -9.92 7.93
C LYS A 200 -22.23 -8.69 7.22
N ILE A 201 -23.53 -8.51 7.30
CA ILE A 201 -24.20 -7.31 6.79
C ILE A 201 -23.99 -6.19 7.80
N LEU A 202 -23.53 -5.04 7.31
CA LEU A 202 -23.32 -3.82 8.06
C LEU A 202 -24.26 -2.72 7.54
N ASP A 203 -24.71 -1.85 8.43
CA ASP A 203 -25.51 -0.68 8.04
C ASP A 203 -24.62 0.42 7.40
N ARG A 204 -23.34 0.44 7.78
CA ARG A 204 -22.35 1.46 7.45
C ARG A 204 -21.00 0.82 7.14
N GLY A 205 -20.30 1.35 6.14
CA GLY A 205 -18.87 1.15 5.92
C GLY A 205 -18.12 2.47 6.04
N GLU A 206 -16.91 2.44 6.57
CA GLU A 206 -16.09 3.64 6.76
C GLU A 206 -14.65 3.50 6.28
N ALA A 207 -13.98 4.64 6.12
CA ALA A 207 -12.58 4.70 5.69
C ALA A 207 -11.69 3.72 6.49
N GLY A 208 -10.99 2.87 5.76
CA GLY A 208 -10.15 1.79 6.28
C GLY A 208 -10.78 0.39 6.17
N ASP A 209 -12.10 0.28 6.08
CA ASP A 209 -12.81 -0.99 6.01
C ASP A 209 -12.65 -1.68 4.65
N ASN A 210 -12.38 -2.99 4.65
CA ASN A 210 -12.49 -3.84 3.48
C ASN A 210 -13.93 -4.36 3.35
N VAL A 211 -14.68 -3.86 2.37
CA VAL A 211 -16.12 -4.14 2.22
C VAL A 211 -16.49 -4.62 0.82
N GLY A 212 -17.61 -5.33 0.73
CA GLY A 212 -18.37 -5.53 -0.50
C GLY A 212 -19.61 -4.63 -0.51
N LEU A 213 -19.79 -3.85 -1.58
CA LEU A 213 -20.95 -3.00 -1.79
C LEU A 213 -21.90 -3.64 -2.79
N LEU A 214 -23.14 -3.92 -2.37
CA LEU A 214 -24.18 -4.43 -3.25
C LEU A 214 -24.81 -3.27 -4.04
N LEU A 215 -24.64 -3.27 -5.36
CA LEU A 215 -25.05 -2.18 -6.24
C LEU A 215 -26.36 -2.49 -6.96
N ARG A 216 -27.33 -1.59 -6.84
CA ARG A 216 -28.63 -1.71 -7.52
C ARG A 216 -28.49 -1.43 -9.02
N GLY A 217 -28.99 -2.36 -9.84
CA GLY A 217 -29.18 -2.12 -11.29
C GLY A 217 -27.88 -2.05 -12.09
N ILE A 218 -26.76 -2.50 -11.52
CA ILE A 218 -25.47 -2.57 -12.20
C ILE A 218 -25.23 -4.01 -12.64
N GLU A 219 -24.97 -4.20 -13.94
CA GLU A 219 -24.49 -5.47 -14.47
C GLU A 219 -22.99 -5.64 -14.18
N LYS A 220 -22.54 -6.88 -14.05
CA LYS A 220 -21.14 -7.19 -13.70
C LYS A 220 -20.17 -6.60 -14.73
N GLU A 221 -20.56 -6.60 -16.00
CA GLU A 221 -19.75 -6.16 -17.13
C GLU A 221 -19.59 -4.63 -17.17
N ALA A 222 -20.48 -3.89 -16.51
CA ALA A 222 -20.46 -2.43 -16.45
C ALA A 222 -19.46 -1.87 -15.43
N ILE A 223 -18.92 -2.73 -14.55
CA ILE A 223 -17.98 -2.36 -13.49
C ILE A 223 -16.77 -3.30 -13.49
N ARG A 224 -15.57 -2.74 -13.30
CA ARG A 224 -14.33 -3.52 -13.32
C ARG A 224 -13.27 -2.91 -12.39
N ARG A 225 -12.26 -3.73 -12.07
CA ARG A 225 -11.04 -3.28 -11.40
C ARG A 225 -10.44 -2.06 -12.10
N GLY A 226 -9.97 -1.09 -11.32
CA GLY A 226 -9.47 0.20 -11.80
C GLY A 226 -10.51 1.32 -11.85
N MET A 227 -11.79 1.00 -11.69
CA MET A 227 -12.84 2.01 -11.47
C MET A 227 -12.87 2.43 -9.99
N VAL A 228 -13.58 3.53 -9.72
CA VAL A 228 -13.84 4.01 -8.36
C VAL A 228 -15.34 4.19 -8.16
N ILE A 229 -15.82 3.86 -6.96
CA ILE A 229 -17.18 4.18 -6.49
C ILE A 229 -17.05 5.35 -5.52
N CYS A 230 -17.79 6.42 -5.73
CA CYS A 230 -17.63 7.63 -4.94
C CYS A 230 -18.95 8.36 -4.69
N LYS A 231 -18.93 9.29 -3.71
CA LYS A 231 -20.04 10.20 -3.46
C LYS A 231 -20.33 11.01 -4.74
N PRO A 232 -21.61 11.17 -5.14
CA PRO A 232 -21.95 11.83 -6.38
C PRO A 232 -21.32 13.23 -6.51
N GLY A 233 -20.68 13.49 -7.66
CA GLY A 233 -20.02 14.76 -7.95
C GLY A 233 -18.77 15.09 -7.12
N SER A 234 -18.26 14.15 -6.31
CA SER A 234 -17.09 14.40 -5.46
C SER A 234 -15.75 14.24 -6.19
N VAL A 235 -15.71 13.52 -7.31
CA VAL A 235 -14.51 13.25 -8.11
C VAL A 235 -14.85 13.35 -9.59
N THR A 236 -13.89 13.83 -10.37
CA THR A 236 -13.96 13.88 -11.84
C THR A 236 -12.84 13.05 -12.45
N PRO A 237 -13.12 12.27 -13.52
CA PRO A 237 -12.08 11.53 -14.22
C PRO A 237 -11.23 12.50 -15.08
N HIS A 238 -9.91 12.27 -15.10
CA HIS A 238 -8.97 13.04 -15.92
C HIS A 238 -8.09 12.10 -16.73
N GLN A 239 -7.75 12.52 -17.96
CA GLN A 239 -6.87 11.79 -18.86
C GLN A 239 -5.47 12.40 -18.94
N LYS A 240 -5.37 13.72 -18.76
CA LYS A 240 -4.11 14.46 -18.82
C LYS A 240 -3.80 15.05 -17.46
N PHE A 241 -2.57 14.90 -17.00
CA PHE A 241 -2.11 15.48 -15.75
C PHE A 241 -0.63 15.83 -15.82
N LYS A 242 -0.21 16.70 -14.90
CA LYS A 242 1.19 17.04 -14.66
C LYS A 242 1.61 16.35 -13.37
N ALA A 243 2.78 15.71 -13.36
CA ALA A 243 3.31 15.00 -12.20
C ALA A 243 4.79 15.30 -12.03
N GLU A 244 5.25 15.37 -10.79
CA GLU A 244 6.67 15.24 -10.45
C GLU A 244 6.96 13.75 -10.29
N VAL A 245 8.01 13.27 -10.96
CA VAL A 245 8.41 11.86 -10.87
C VAL A 245 9.89 11.75 -10.54
N TYR A 246 10.20 10.76 -9.71
CA TYR A 246 11.54 10.25 -9.51
C TYR A 246 11.74 9.01 -10.38
N VAL A 247 12.81 8.98 -11.16
CA VAL A 247 13.18 7.82 -11.98
C VAL A 247 14.23 7.04 -11.20
N LEU A 248 13.91 5.81 -10.80
CA LEU A 248 14.85 4.95 -10.08
C LEU A 248 16.18 4.82 -10.83
N SER A 249 17.27 4.98 -10.08
CA SER A 249 18.64 4.75 -10.55
C SER A 249 18.90 3.26 -10.83
N LYS A 250 20.04 2.96 -11.44
CA LYS A 250 20.44 1.57 -11.70
C LYS A 250 20.70 0.82 -10.39
N GLU A 251 21.24 1.51 -9.40
CA GLU A 251 21.59 0.98 -8.08
C GLU A 251 20.34 0.62 -7.26
N GLU A 252 19.22 1.32 -7.50
CA GLU A 252 17.90 1.06 -6.90
C GLU A 252 17.07 0.02 -7.69
N GLY A 253 17.68 -0.72 -8.62
CA GLY A 253 16.96 -1.71 -9.44
C GLY A 253 16.10 -1.10 -10.55
N GLY A 254 16.29 0.19 -10.84
CA GLY A 254 15.60 0.92 -11.88
C GLY A 254 16.10 0.65 -13.30
N ARG A 255 15.97 1.65 -14.16
CA ARG A 255 16.38 1.53 -15.56
C ARG A 255 17.91 1.55 -15.67
N HIS A 256 18.44 0.79 -16.63
CA HIS A 256 19.87 0.87 -16.98
C HIS A 256 20.19 1.96 -18.00
N THR A 257 19.18 2.41 -18.76
CA THR A 257 19.33 3.36 -19.86
C THR A 257 18.31 4.48 -19.74
N PRO A 258 18.66 5.69 -20.23
CA PRO A 258 17.73 6.80 -20.24
C PRO A 258 16.46 6.48 -21.02
N PHE A 259 15.43 7.30 -20.83
CA PHE A 259 14.29 7.35 -21.73
C PHE A 259 14.14 8.75 -22.32
N PHE A 260 13.46 8.80 -23.46
CA PHE A 260 13.25 10.01 -24.23
C PHE A 260 11.78 10.40 -24.21
N ASN A 261 11.48 11.55 -24.79
CA ASN A 261 10.12 12.01 -24.99
C ASN A 261 9.26 10.95 -25.72
N ASN A 262 7.95 10.92 -25.44
CA ASN A 262 6.99 9.90 -25.91
C ASN A 262 7.21 8.47 -25.37
N TYR A 263 8.01 8.31 -24.30
CA TYR A 263 8.08 7.03 -23.58
C TYR A 263 6.68 6.63 -23.06
N ARG A 264 6.35 5.33 -23.15
CA ARG A 264 5.01 4.79 -22.87
C ARG A 264 5.01 3.75 -21.74
N PRO A 265 5.28 4.14 -20.49
CA PRO A 265 5.21 3.22 -19.36
C PRO A 265 3.75 2.91 -18.97
N GLN A 266 3.61 1.95 -18.06
CA GLN A 266 2.38 1.74 -17.32
C GLN A 266 2.41 2.60 -16.05
N PHE A 267 1.30 3.30 -15.79
CA PHE A 267 1.06 4.07 -14.58
C PHE A 267 0.13 3.27 -13.69
N TYR A 268 0.60 2.89 -12.51
CA TYR A 268 -0.23 2.24 -11.51
C TYR A 268 -1.10 3.28 -10.81
N LEU A 269 -2.41 3.24 -11.05
CA LEU A 269 -3.40 4.14 -10.48
C LEU A 269 -4.34 3.33 -9.57
N ARG A 270 -4.10 3.42 -8.27
CA ARG A 270 -4.82 2.73 -7.18
C ARG A 270 -4.82 1.22 -7.30
N THR A 271 -5.62 0.66 -8.21
CA THR A 271 -5.83 -0.78 -8.35
C THR A 271 -5.48 -1.31 -9.74
N THR A 272 -5.18 -0.44 -10.72
CA THR A 272 -4.90 -0.87 -12.10
C THR A 272 -3.72 -0.14 -12.73
N ASP A 273 -3.03 -0.83 -13.62
CA ASP A 273 -2.08 -0.23 -14.55
C ASP A 273 -2.82 0.39 -15.75
N VAL A 274 -2.43 1.62 -16.11
CA VAL A 274 -2.90 2.32 -17.32
C VAL A 274 -1.69 2.80 -18.09
N THR A 275 -1.57 2.42 -19.37
CA THR A 275 -0.49 2.96 -20.22
C THR A 275 -0.69 4.46 -20.43
N GLY A 276 0.36 5.24 -20.26
CA GLY A 276 0.35 6.68 -20.54
C GLY A 276 1.51 7.07 -21.44
N ILE A 277 1.38 8.18 -22.15
CA ILE A 277 2.45 8.79 -22.93
C ILE A 277 3.04 9.94 -22.10
N ILE A 278 4.36 9.93 -21.94
CA ILE A 278 5.10 10.99 -21.26
C ILE A 278 5.50 12.07 -22.25
N THR A 279 5.22 13.32 -21.91
CA THR A 279 5.78 14.52 -22.54
C THR A 279 6.76 15.19 -21.57
N LEU A 280 8.02 15.31 -22.00
CA LEU A 280 9.08 15.98 -21.23
C LEU A 280 8.98 17.53 -21.35
N PRO A 281 9.50 18.28 -20.37
CA PRO A 281 9.60 19.74 -20.46
C PRO A 281 10.43 20.22 -21.66
N GLU A 282 10.17 21.45 -22.10
CA GLU A 282 11.00 22.08 -23.15
C GLU A 282 12.48 22.12 -22.73
N GLY A 283 13.36 21.75 -23.66
CA GLY A 283 14.81 21.70 -23.42
C GLY A 283 15.33 20.41 -22.79
N VAL A 284 14.46 19.48 -22.36
CA VAL A 284 14.86 18.16 -21.86
C VAL A 284 14.69 17.10 -22.94
N GLU A 285 15.81 16.60 -23.46
CA GLU A 285 15.79 15.58 -24.52
C GLU A 285 15.70 14.15 -23.96
N MET A 286 16.31 13.90 -22.81
CA MET A 286 16.35 12.58 -22.17
C MET A 286 16.32 12.70 -20.65
N VAL A 287 15.87 11.63 -20.00
CA VAL A 287 15.84 11.50 -18.54
C VAL A 287 16.70 10.32 -18.15
N MET A 288 17.67 10.56 -17.28
CA MET A 288 18.59 9.54 -16.78
C MET A 288 17.98 8.80 -15.58
N PRO A 289 18.36 7.52 -15.36
CA PRO A 289 18.09 6.86 -14.09
C PRO A 289 18.69 7.67 -12.93
N GLY A 290 17.90 7.92 -11.89
CA GLY A 290 18.23 8.75 -10.73
C GLY A 290 17.71 10.20 -10.80
N ASP A 291 17.11 10.62 -11.92
CA ASP A 291 16.63 12.00 -12.08
C ASP A 291 15.27 12.23 -11.40
N ASN A 292 15.08 13.45 -10.88
CA ASN A 292 13.77 14.01 -10.56
C ASN A 292 13.33 14.94 -11.69
N ILE A 293 12.12 14.73 -12.21
CA ILE A 293 11.62 15.54 -13.31
C ILE A 293 10.11 15.73 -13.28
N THR A 294 9.69 16.92 -13.69
CA THR A 294 8.32 17.22 -14.02
C THR A 294 7.93 16.63 -15.36
N ILE A 295 6.90 15.78 -15.41
CA ILE A 295 6.36 15.23 -16.65
C ILE A 295 4.90 15.66 -16.87
N GLN A 296 4.51 15.76 -18.14
CA GLN A 296 3.09 15.73 -18.52
C GLN A 296 2.75 14.32 -19.00
N VAL A 297 1.61 13.80 -18.56
CA VAL A 297 1.15 12.46 -18.88
C VAL A 297 -0.20 12.55 -19.57
N GLU A 298 -0.36 11.79 -20.65
CA GLU A 298 -1.65 11.52 -21.28
C GLU A 298 -1.94 10.02 -21.23
N LEU A 299 -2.96 9.63 -20.46
CA LEU A 299 -3.37 8.24 -20.31
C LEU A 299 -4.05 7.72 -21.57
N ILE A 300 -3.63 6.54 -22.02
CA ILE A 300 -4.24 5.82 -23.13
C ILE A 300 -5.33 4.91 -22.56
N SER A 301 -6.54 5.44 -22.37
CA SER A 301 -7.69 4.59 -22.06
C SER A 301 -8.22 3.98 -23.36
N LYS A 302 -8.34 2.65 -23.40
CA LYS A 302 -9.36 1.99 -24.22
C LYS A 302 -10.71 2.10 -23.56
#